data_AF-A0A0G0PXY5-F1
#
_entry.id   AF-A0A0G0PXY5-F1
#
_cell.length_a   1.000
_cell.length_b   1.000
_cell.length_c   1.000
_cell.angle_alpha   90.00
_cell.angle_beta   90.00
_cell.angle_gamma   90.00
#
_symmetry.space_group_name_H-M   'P 1'
#
loop_
_entity.id
_entity.type
_entity.pdbx_description
1 polymer ?
#
loop_
_entity_poly.entity_id
_entity_poly.type
_entity_poly.pdbx_seq_one_letter_code
_entity_poly.pdbx_strand_id
1 'polypeptide(L)'
;MTKVAQAETGLPSIKNPFDSLQISIPGMKRFNDAQKCSDDPSKLCVGWIGEYIAGIYNYAIGVVGILATITMMIGGVIWLTAGGNSSRIGEAQAWITSSVTGLLIALTSYMILYQINPDILKVFDGSLRIQFVEKVPDKEPLSTEGNPNNSQDCNNCVTLASGRYKDGNMINSDIAAKLNTVNTNGINWIVSEAYPPASQHQSKCHYNGMCADIGIRSDATCENVTKLIAGFNGAGFKVLNEFQGCGGIGTTYATGGHLHISL
;
A
#
# COMPACT_ATOMS: atom_id res chain seq x y z
N MET A 1 -13.23 10.81 -22.01
CA MET A 1 -12.97 10.08 -20.75
C MET A 1 -11.51 9.66 -20.76
N THR A 2 -10.63 10.57 -20.34
CA THR A 2 -9.19 10.34 -20.36
C THR A 2 -8.82 9.67 -19.05
N LYS A 3 -8.50 8.38 -19.09
CA LYS A 3 -7.80 7.72 -17.99
C LYS A 3 -6.47 8.45 -17.84
N VAL A 4 -6.34 9.27 -16.81
CA VAL A 4 -5.04 9.82 -16.42
C VAL A 4 -4.20 8.63 -16.00
N ALA A 5 -3.19 8.33 -16.80
CA ALA A 5 -2.15 7.39 -16.46
C ALA A 5 -1.59 7.81 -15.10
N GLN A 6 -1.72 6.95 -14.10
CA GLN A 6 -0.96 7.07 -12.87
C GLN A 6 0.50 6.84 -13.27
N ALA A 7 1.22 7.95 -13.46
CA ALA A 7 2.66 7.94 -13.49
C ALA A 7 3.15 7.29 -12.19
N GLU A 8 4.21 6.51 -12.34
CA GLU A 8 4.86 5.59 -11.41
C GLU A 8 5.44 6.31 -10.18
N THR A 9 4.60 6.93 -9.38
CA THR A 9 4.95 7.22 -7.99
C THR A 9 4.81 5.88 -7.27
N GLY A 10 5.88 5.36 -6.69
CA GLY A 10 5.92 4.06 -5.99
C GLY A 10 5.06 3.98 -4.73
N LEU A 11 3.88 4.58 -4.73
CA LEU A 11 2.89 4.52 -3.68
C LEU A 11 2.07 3.24 -3.80
N PRO A 12 1.73 2.61 -2.67
CA PRO A 12 0.72 1.56 -2.65
C PRO A 12 -0.62 2.13 -3.14
N SER A 13 -1.14 1.59 -4.25
CA SER A 13 -2.50 1.89 -4.72
C SER A 13 -3.49 1.23 -3.76
N ILE A 14 -3.98 1.98 -2.77
CA ILE A 14 -5.04 1.52 -1.87
C ILE A 14 -6.37 2.02 -2.43
N LYS A 15 -7.10 1.10 -3.06
CA LYS A 15 -8.44 1.38 -3.57
C LYS A 15 -9.45 1.42 -2.45
N ASN A 16 -10.45 2.27 -2.60
CA ASN A 16 -11.59 2.32 -1.73
C ASN A 16 -12.40 1.00 -1.80
N PRO A 17 -12.61 0.29 -0.67
CA PRO A 17 -13.39 -0.94 -0.66
C PRO A 17 -14.90 -0.71 -0.84
N PHE A 18 -15.39 0.53 -0.73
CA PHE A 18 -16.80 0.87 -0.71
C PHE A 18 -17.35 1.40 -2.05
N ASP A 19 -16.60 1.35 -3.15
CA ASP A 19 -17.11 1.78 -4.47
C ASP A 19 -18.17 0.82 -5.05
N SER A 20 -18.32 -0.37 -4.43
CA SER A 20 -19.30 -1.40 -4.83
C SER A 20 -20.22 -1.84 -3.68
N LEU A 21 -20.68 -0.88 -2.86
CA LEU A 21 -21.69 -1.18 -1.84
C LEU A 21 -22.95 -1.79 -2.49
N GLN A 22 -23.34 -2.98 -2.03
CA GLN A 22 -24.58 -3.64 -2.48
C GLN A 22 -25.84 -2.85 -2.07
N ILE A 23 -25.73 -2.07 -0.99
CA ILE A 23 -26.81 -1.26 -0.43
C ILE A 23 -26.36 0.20 -0.51
N SER A 24 -27.09 1.00 -1.29
CA SER A 24 -26.85 2.43 -1.39
C SER A 24 -27.45 3.15 -0.18
N ILE A 25 -26.64 3.95 0.51
CA ILE A 25 -27.09 4.79 1.63
C ILE A 25 -27.45 6.17 1.06
N PRO A 26 -28.71 6.63 1.20
CA PRO A 26 -29.13 7.93 0.72
C PRO A 26 -28.28 9.09 1.27
N GLY A 27 -27.94 10.05 0.42
CA GLY A 27 -27.18 11.25 0.81
C GLY A 27 -25.66 11.09 0.84
N MET A 28 -25.12 9.91 0.53
CA MET A 28 -23.69 9.67 0.45
C MET A 28 -23.10 9.98 -0.93
N LYS A 29 -21.94 10.65 -0.95
CA LYS A 29 -21.11 10.79 -2.16
C LYS A 29 -20.27 9.52 -2.35
N ARG A 30 -19.77 9.30 -3.57
CA ARG A 30 -18.76 8.25 -3.80
C ARG A 30 -17.51 8.57 -2.99
N PHE A 31 -16.96 7.56 -2.31
CA PHE A 31 -15.70 7.70 -1.60
C PHE A 31 -14.53 7.66 -2.58
N ASN A 32 -13.56 8.53 -2.37
CA ASN A 32 -12.36 8.61 -3.18
C ASN A 32 -11.34 7.54 -2.77
N ASP A 33 -10.51 7.09 -3.71
CA ASP A 33 -9.36 6.25 -3.41
C ASP A 33 -8.34 6.98 -2.51
N ALA A 34 -7.42 6.22 -1.90
CA ALA A 34 -6.43 6.78 -1.01
C ALA A 34 -5.47 7.60 -1.85
N GLN A 35 -5.18 8.80 -1.39
CA GLN A 35 -4.36 9.76 -2.12
C GLN A 35 -3.34 10.40 -1.19
N LYS A 36 -2.28 10.98 -1.76
CA LYS A 36 -1.35 11.80 -0.98
C LYS A 36 -2.11 12.91 -0.28
N CYS A 37 -1.78 13.15 0.99
CA CYS A 37 -2.35 14.27 1.71
C CYS A 37 -1.89 15.59 1.07
N SER A 38 -2.83 16.51 0.81
CA SER A 38 -2.53 17.79 0.16
C SER A 38 -1.57 18.67 0.96
N ASP A 39 -1.54 18.50 2.27
CA ASP A 39 -0.70 19.23 3.22
C ASP A 39 0.64 18.54 3.51
N ASP A 40 0.74 17.23 3.28
CA ASP A 40 1.94 16.45 3.56
C ASP A 40 2.09 15.29 2.55
N PRO A 41 2.89 15.45 1.48
CA PRO A 41 3.03 14.43 0.45
C PRO A 41 3.73 13.15 0.94
N SER A 42 4.31 13.14 2.15
CA SER A 42 4.89 11.94 2.79
C SER A 42 3.83 11.04 3.47
N LYS A 43 2.58 11.49 3.50
CA LYS A 43 1.45 10.78 4.11
C LYS A 43 0.40 10.43 3.07
N LEU A 44 -0.19 9.26 3.27
CA LEU A 44 -1.36 8.80 2.54
C LEU A 44 -2.61 9.11 3.37
N CYS A 45 -3.57 9.77 2.74
CA CYS A 45 -4.85 10.16 3.32
C CYS A 45 -5.93 9.19 2.87
N VAL A 46 -6.55 8.51 3.85
CA VAL A 46 -7.61 7.53 3.65
C VAL A 46 -8.91 8.08 4.27
N GLY A 47 -9.79 8.64 3.43
CA GLY A 47 -11.03 9.31 3.87
C GLY A 47 -12.26 8.41 4.00
N TRP A 48 -12.30 7.31 3.25
CA TRP A 48 -13.52 6.53 3.07
C TRP A 48 -14.12 5.93 4.34
N ILE A 49 -13.32 5.64 5.38
CA ILE A 49 -13.82 5.02 6.61
C ILE A 49 -14.62 6.02 7.44
N GLY A 50 -14.12 7.25 7.55
CA GLY A 50 -14.81 8.33 8.24
C GLY A 50 -16.09 8.68 7.49
N GLU A 51 -15.95 8.95 6.18
CA GLU A 51 -17.07 9.29 5.30
C GLU A 51 -18.20 8.25 5.37
N TYR A 52 -17.86 6.96 5.43
CA TYR A 52 -18.83 5.86 5.55
C TYR A 52 -19.58 5.87 6.88
N ILE A 53 -18.86 6.02 8.01
CA ILE A 53 -19.46 6.07 9.34
C ILE A 53 -20.35 7.32 9.48
N ALA A 54 -19.87 8.47 9.03
CA ALA A 54 -20.63 9.73 9.04
C ALA A 54 -21.93 9.59 8.26
N GLY A 55 -21.89 8.97 7.08
CA GLY A 55 -23.09 8.76 6.27
C GLY A 55 -24.11 7.82 6.89
N ILE A 56 -23.67 6.70 7.48
CA ILE A 56 -24.58 5.79 8.21
C ILE A 56 -25.23 6.53 9.38
N TYR A 57 -24.43 7.27 10.15
CA TYR A 57 -24.93 8.01 11.30
C TYR A 57 -26.02 9.03 10.90
N ASN A 58 -25.74 9.85 9.87
CA ASN A 58 -26.69 10.83 9.36
C ASN A 58 -27.99 10.18 8.85
N TYR A 59 -27.87 9.06 8.15
CA TYR A 59 -29.03 8.29 7.70
C TYR A 59 -29.83 7.73 8.88
N ALA A 60 -29.17 7.16 9.88
CA ALA A 60 -29.82 6.59 11.06
C ALA A 60 -30.58 7.65 11.88
N ILE A 61 -30.01 8.84 12.08
CA ILE A 61 -30.69 9.95 12.76
C ILE A 61 -31.95 10.37 12.00
N GLY A 62 -31.89 10.44 10.67
CA GLY A 62 -33.07 10.71 9.84
C GLY A 62 -34.18 9.68 10.04
N VAL A 63 -33.83 8.39 10.04
CA VAL A 63 -34.78 7.28 10.29
C VAL A 63 -35.39 7.39 11.69
N VAL A 64 -34.57 7.63 12.72
CA VAL A 64 -35.04 7.78 14.11
C VAL A 64 -36.01 8.95 14.24
N GLY A 65 -35.74 10.09 13.59
CA GLY A 65 -36.64 11.25 13.60
C GLY A 65 -38.02 10.94 13.00
N ILE A 66 -38.06 10.22 11.88
CA ILE A 66 -39.31 9.79 11.23
C ILE A 66 -40.08 8.83 12.15
N LEU A 67 -39.41 7.81 12.70
CA LEU A 67 -40.03 6.84 13.58
C LEU A 67 -40.55 7.49 14.87
N ALA A 68 -39.79 8.40 15.48
CA ALA A 68 -40.22 9.14 16.65
C ALA A 68 -41.49 9.96 16.37
N THR A 69 -41.55 10.61 15.21
CA THR A 69 -42.72 11.39 14.78
C THR A 69 -43.96 10.51 14.61
N ILE A 70 -43.84 9.37 13.91
CA ILE A 70 -44.95 8.43 13.71
C ILE A 70 -45.46 7.90 15.06
N THR A 71 -44.53 7.50 15.93
CA THR A 71 -44.85 6.94 17.25
C THR A 71 -45.55 7.97 18.14
N MET A 72 -45.11 9.23 18.08
CA MET A 72 -45.74 10.35 18.78
C MET A 72 -47.16 10.62 18.25
N MET A 73 -47.37 10.56 16.93
CA MET A 73 -48.70 10.70 16.33
C MET A 73 -49.66 9.60 16.79
N ILE A 74 -49.19 8.34 16.86
CA ILE A 74 -49.99 7.21 17.37
C ILE A 74 -50.40 7.47 18.82
N GLY A 75 -49.46 7.85 19.69
CA GLY A 75 -49.76 8.20 21.08
C GLY A 75 -50.76 9.35 21.20
N GLY A 76 -50.64 10.38 20.35
CA GLY A 76 -51.59 11.50 20.28
C GLY A 76 -53.00 11.08 19.90
N VAL A 77 -53.16 10.20 18.91
CA VAL A 77 -54.48 9.66 18.51
C VAL A 77 -55.09 8.81 19.62
N ILE A 78 -54.30 7.95 20.28
CA ILE A 78 -54.79 7.14 21.40
C ILE A 78 -55.27 8.05 22.53
N TRP A 79 -54.54 9.13 22.84
CA TRP A 79 -54.94 10.10 23.86
C TRP A 79 -56.28 10.76 23.53
N LEU A 80 -56.40 11.31 22.31
CA LEU A 80 -57.61 12.03 21.88
C LEU A 80 -58.84 11.11 21.84
N THR A 81 -58.65 9.82 21.52
CA THR A 81 -59.72 8.82 21.45
C THR A 81 -59.93 8.04 22.75
N ALA A 82 -59.25 8.40 23.85
CA ALA A 82 -59.32 7.65 25.11
C ALA A 82 -60.66 7.80 25.84
N GLY A 83 -61.39 8.91 25.62
CA GLY A 83 -62.72 9.13 26.21
C GLY A 83 -62.77 9.03 27.74
N GLY A 84 -61.66 9.33 28.44
CA GLY A 84 -61.56 9.21 29.90
C GLY A 84 -61.16 7.82 30.42
N ASN A 85 -60.92 6.84 29.55
CA ASN A 85 -60.40 5.53 29.95
C ASN A 85 -58.94 5.66 30.44
N SER A 86 -58.71 5.45 31.74
CA SER A 86 -57.40 5.56 32.38
C SER A 86 -56.34 4.64 31.79
N SER A 87 -56.71 3.43 31.36
CA SER A 87 -55.78 2.49 30.72
C SER A 87 -55.28 3.02 29.37
N ARG A 88 -56.17 3.57 28.55
CA ARG A 88 -55.80 4.12 27.22
C ARG A 88 -54.99 5.41 27.36
N ILE A 89 -55.28 6.22 28.37
CA ILE A 89 -54.48 7.41 28.69
C ILE A 89 -53.06 6.99 29.09
N GLY A 90 -52.91 5.97 29.94
CA GLY A 90 -51.60 5.44 30.33
C GLY A 90 -50.82 4.88 29.14
N GLU A 91 -51.49 4.19 28.23
CA GLU A 91 -50.87 3.70 26.98
C GLU A 91 -50.39 4.86 26.09
N ALA A 92 -51.23 5.87 25.88
CA ALA A 92 -50.86 7.05 25.10
C ALA A 92 -49.65 7.78 25.70
N GLN A 93 -49.61 7.92 27.03
CA GLN A 93 -48.46 8.47 27.74
C GLN A 93 -47.20 7.67 27.48
N ALA A 94 -47.25 6.34 27.57
CA ALA A 94 -46.11 5.48 27.32
C ALA A 94 -45.56 5.62 25.90
N TRP A 95 -46.43 5.70 24.89
CA TRP A 95 -46.00 5.92 23.50
C TRP A 95 -45.31 7.27 23.31
N ILE A 96 -45.90 8.34 23.87
CA ILE A 96 -45.34 9.69 23.77
C ILE A 96 -44.01 9.77 24.50
N THR A 97 -43.94 9.33 25.76
CA THR A 97 -42.71 9.40 26.56
C THR A 97 -41.60 8.57 25.92
N SER A 98 -41.88 7.35 25.44
CA SER A 98 -40.90 6.52 24.77
C SER A 98 -40.34 7.18 23.50
N SER A 99 -41.20 7.80 22.69
CA SER A 99 -40.77 8.52 21.48
C SER A 99 -39.88 9.73 21.79
N VAL A 100 -40.25 10.51 22.82
CA VAL A 100 -39.50 11.71 23.23
C VAL A 100 -38.18 11.32 23.88
N THR A 101 -38.16 10.31 24.76
CA THR A 101 -36.94 9.83 25.41
C THR A 101 -35.98 9.23 24.39
N GLY A 102 -36.46 8.45 23.42
CA GLY A 102 -35.63 7.91 22.34
C GLY A 102 -34.98 9.00 21.50
N LEU A 103 -35.74 10.02 21.11
CA LEU A 103 -35.22 11.18 20.38
C LEU A 103 -34.21 11.97 21.23
N LEU A 104 -34.51 12.17 22.52
CA LEU A 104 -33.63 12.86 23.45
C LEU A 104 -32.29 12.15 23.58
N ILE A 105 -32.28 10.81 23.72
CA ILE A 105 -31.04 10.01 23.78
C ILE A 105 -30.25 10.16 22.48
N ALA A 106 -30.90 10.08 21.32
CA ALA A 106 -30.22 10.22 20.03
C ALA A 106 -29.56 11.61 19.86
N LEU A 107 -30.27 12.69 20.22
CA LEU A 107 -29.74 14.05 20.13
C LEU A 107 -28.65 14.34 21.18
N THR A 108 -28.82 13.84 22.40
CA THR A 108 -27.84 14.03 23.48
C THR A 108 -26.57 13.22 23.28
N SER A 109 -26.63 12.09 22.57
CA SER A 109 -25.44 11.31 22.21
C SER A 109 -24.39 12.16 21.48
N TYR A 110 -24.81 12.92 20.47
CA TYR A 110 -23.94 13.87 19.77
C TYR A 110 -23.39 14.95 20.71
N MET A 111 -24.26 15.52 21.56
CA MET A 111 -23.89 16.60 22.47
C MET A 111 -22.84 16.16 23.51
N ILE A 112 -22.96 14.94 24.04
CA ILE A 112 -21.98 14.36 24.96
C ILE A 112 -20.63 14.19 24.27
N LEU A 113 -20.61 13.60 23.07
CA LEU A 113 -19.37 13.40 22.30
C LEU A 113 -18.68 14.74 22.00
N TYR A 114 -19.46 15.74 21.56
CA TYR A 114 -18.97 17.09 21.29
C TYR A 114 -18.38 17.76 22.54
N GLN A 115 -19.02 17.60 23.70
CA GLN A 115 -18.58 18.21 24.94
C GLN A 115 -17.31 17.57 25.51
N ILE A 116 -17.13 16.26 25.33
CA ILE A 116 -15.93 15.55 25.78
C ILE A 116 -14.75 15.94 24.88
N ASN A 117 -14.90 15.76 23.56
CA ASN A 117 -13.88 16.16 22.60
C ASN A 117 -14.49 16.31 21.19
N PRO A 118 -14.57 17.54 20.65
CA PRO A 118 -15.10 17.77 19.31
C PRO A 118 -14.24 17.14 18.22
N ASP A 119 -12.96 16.84 18.47
CA ASP A 119 -12.09 16.19 17.50
C ASP A 119 -12.48 14.74 17.22
N ILE A 120 -13.19 14.07 18.14
CA ILE A 120 -13.73 12.71 17.91
C ILE A 120 -14.71 12.74 16.72
N LEU A 121 -15.49 13.82 16.60
CA LEU A 121 -16.44 13.99 15.51
C LEU A 121 -15.72 14.33 14.19
N LYS A 122 -14.62 15.09 14.26
CA LYS A 122 -13.81 15.42 13.09
C LYS A 122 -13.08 14.21 12.49
N VAL A 123 -12.83 13.15 13.27
CA VAL A 123 -12.24 11.90 12.72
C VAL A 123 -13.18 11.25 11.71
N PHE A 124 -14.50 11.42 11.85
CA PHE A 124 -15.46 10.92 10.86
C PHE A 124 -15.53 11.78 9.60
N ASP A 125 -15.16 13.06 9.66
CA ASP A 125 -15.03 13.92 8.47
C ASP A 125 -13.59 13.95 7.92
N GLY A 126 -12.65 13.39 8.66
CA GLY A 126 -11.22 13.46 8.40
C GLY A 126 -10.67 12.23 7.69
N SER A 127 -9.53 12.40 7.01
CA SER A 127 -8.77 11.29 6.47
C SER A 127 -7.83 10.69 7.52
N LEU A 128 -7.81 9.36 7.63
CA LEU A 128 -6.78 8.64 8.35
C LEU A 128 -5.44 8.88 7.64
N ARG A 129 -4.44 9.36 8.38
CA ARG A 129 -3.13 9.72 7.85
C ARG A 129 -2.13 8.62 8.15
N ILE A 130 -1.69 7.91 7.11
CA ILE A 130 -0.73 6.82 7.22
C ILE A 130 0.60 7.29 6.63
N GLN A 131 1.69 7.14 7.38
CA GLN A 131 3.03 7.34 6.82
C GLN A 131 3.36 6.18 5.90
N PHE A 132 3.80 6.47 4.68
CA PHE A 132 4.33 5.47 3.78
C PHE A 132 5.82 5.72 3.57
N VAL A 133 6.59 4.64 3.47
CA VAL A 133 7.98 4.73 3.03
C VAL A 133 7.94 4.74 1.51
N GLU A 134 8.25 5.87 0.90
CA GLU A 134 8.48 5.90 -0.55
C GLU A 134 9.67 4.98 -0.84
N LYS A 135 9.46 4.00 -1.73
CA LYS A 135 10.57 3.16 -2.19
C LYS A 135 11.59 4.11 -2.80
N VAL A 136 12.74 4.27 -2.17
CA VAL A 136 13.84 5.04 -2.76
C VAL A 136 14.15 4.35 -4.08
N PRO A 137 14.06 5.04 -5.23
CA PRO A 137 14.48 4.44 -6.49
C PRO A 137 15.93 4.01 -6.28
N ASP A 138 16.19 2.73 -6.50
CA ASP A 138 17.54 2.20 -6.49
C ASP A 138 18.33 3.09 -7.46
N LYS A 139 19.46 3.65 -7.01
CA LYS A 139 20.32 4.46 -7.86
C LYS A 139 21.40 3.54 -8.41
N GLU A 140 21.73 3.72 -9.68
CA GLU A 140 22.88 3.06 -10.29
C GLU A 140 24.12 3.23 -9.40
N PRO A 141 24.90 2.17 -9.16
CA PRO A 141 26.19 2.25 -8.53
C PRO A 141 27.03 3.36 -9.13
N LEU A 142 27.70 4.16 -8.27
CA LEU A 142 28.75 5.04 -8.76
C LEU A 142 29.83 4.21 -9.46
N SER A 143 30.56 4.81 -10.40
CA SER A 143 31.65 4.11 -11.09
C SER A 143 32.68 3.53 -10.11
N THR A 144 32.84 4.08 -8.92
CA THR A 144 33.78 3.58 -7.90
C THR A 144 33.25 2.43 -7.03
N GLU A 145 31.99 2.02 -7.15
CA GLU A 145 31.43 0.92 -6.34
C GLU A 145 32.14 -0.40 -6.64
N GLY A 146 32.56 -1.09 -5.57
CA GLY A 146 33.34 -2.33 -5.59
C GLY A 146 34.79 -2.20 -6.06
N ASN A 147 35.20 -1.05 -6.62
CA ASN A 147 36.56 -0.83 -7.14
C ASN A 147 37.05 0.63 -6.96
N PRO A 148 37.31 1.07 -5.72
CA PRO A 148 37.71 2.46 -5.45
C PRO A 148 39.08 2.84 -6.03
N ASN A 149 39.90 1.84 -6.38
CA ASN A 149 41.24 2.02 -6.93
C ASN A 149 41.30 1.85 -8.46
N ASN A 150 40.16 1.62 -9.12
CA ASN A 150 40.07 1.37 -10.56
C ASN A 150 41.01 0.22 -11.05
N SER A 151 41.24 -0.79 -10.21
CA SER A 151 42.02 -1.98 -10.55
C SER A 151 41.25 -2.89 -11.51
N GLN A 152 41.89 -3.38 -12.56
CA GLN A 152 41.26 -4.30 -13.52
C GLN A 152 41.58 -5.77 -13.23
N ASP A 153 42.21 -6.02 -12.08
CA ASP A 153 42.59 -7.36 -11.63
C ASP A 153 41.47 -7.95 -10.77
N CYS A 154 41.17 -9.23 -10.97
CA CYS A 154 40.16 -9.92 -10.19
C CYS A 154 40.59 -10.06 -8.72
N ASN A 155 39.86 -9.44 -7.79
CA ASN A 155 40.20 -9.45 -6.38
C ASN A 155 39.72 -10.75 -5.71
N ASN A 156 40.66 -11.64 -5.38
CA ASN A 156 40.40 -12.90 -4.67
C ASN A 156 39.28 -13.74 -5.31
N CYS A 157 39.33 -13.87 -6.64
CA CYS A 157 38.28 -14.51 -7.40
C CYS A 157 38.44 -16.02 -7.51
N VAL A 158 37.31 -16.70 -7.56
CA VAL A 158 37.17 -18.12 -7.81
C VAL A 158 36.38 -18.36 -9.09
N THR A 159 36.64 -19.49 -9.75
CA THR A 159 35.91 -19.88 -10.94
C THR A 159 34.54 -20.45 -10.58
N LEU A 160 33.48 -19.93 -11.21
CA LEU A 160 32.12 -20.44 -11.10
C LEU A 160 31.99 -21.81 -11.78
N ALA A 161 31.15 -22.68 -11.22
CA ALA A 161 30.88 -23.99 -11.81
C ALA A 161 30.27 -23.87 -13.22
N SER A 162 30.68 -24.75 -14.13
CA SER A 162 30.17 -24.78 -15.50
C SER A 162 28.64 -24.86 -15.52
N GLY A 163 28.01 -24.04 -16.36
CA GLY A 163 26.55 -23.95 -16.47
C GLY A 163 25.89 -23.01 -15.46
N ARG A 164 26.65 -22.34 -14.58
CA ARG A 164 26.14 -21.27 -13.68
C ARG A 164 26.37 -19.85 -14.22
N TYR A 165 27.19 -19.71 -15.26
CA TYR A 165 27.55 -18.44 -15.88
C TYR A 165 27.33 -18.47 -17.40
N LYS A 166 27.23 -17.29 -18.04
CA LYS A 166 27.21 -17.10 -19.49
C LYS A 166 28.47 -16.38 -19.96
N ASP A 167 28.65 -15.14 -19.52
CA ASP A 167 29.78 -14.28 -19.89
C ASP A 167 30.64 -14.01 -18.64
N GLY A 168 31.95 -14.25 -18.72
CA GLY A 168 32.83 -14.22 -17.55
C GLY A 168 32.59 -15.38 -16.57
N ASN A 169 33.66 -15.98 -16.07
CA ASN A 169 33.57 -17.19 -15.23
C ASN A 169 34.18 -17.03 -13.84
N MET A 170 34.62 -15.83 -13.47
CA MET A 170 35.28 -15.56 -12.20
C MET A 170 34.52 -14.51 -11.41
N ILE A 171 34.46 -14.70 -10.09
CA ILE A 171 33.84 -13.76 -9.16
C ILE A 171 34.55 -13.84 -7.82
N ASN A 172 34.51 -12.77 -7.02
CA ASN A 172 35.10 -12.76 -5.69
C ASN A 172 34.60 -13.94 -4.83
N SER A 173 35.50 -14.57 -4.07
CA SER A 173 35.20 -15.76 -3.29
C SER A 173 34.08 -15.57 -2.25
N ASP A 174 33.95 -14.38 -1.66
CA ASP A 174 32.87 -14.09 -0.70
C ASP A 174 31.51 -14.02 -1.39
N ILE A 175 31.47 -13.46 -2.60
CA ILE A 175 30.29 -13.46 -3.45
C ILE A 175 29.94 -14.90 -3.83
N ALA A 176 30.90 -15.67 -4.34
CA ALA A 176 30.68 -17.06 -4.72
C ALA A 176 30.14 -17.91 -3.57
N ALA A 177 30.65 -17.70 -2.34
CA ALA A 177 30.15 -18.37 -1.15
C ALA A 177 28.69 -18.00 -0.83
N LYS A 178 28.36 -16.69 -0.85
CA LYS A 178 27.00 -16.20 -0.61
C LYS A 178 26.01 -16.56 -1.71
N LEU A 179 26.44 -16.72 -2.97
CA LEU A 179 25.56 -17.16 -4.05
C LEU A 179 24.91 -18.53 -3.77
N ASN A 180 25.57 -19.38 -2.98
CA ASN A 180 25.05 -20.69 -2.60
C ASN A 180 24.02 -20.63 -1.46
N THR A 181 23.90 -19.49 -0.76
CA THR A 181 22.92 -19.31 0.33
C THR A 181 21.64 -18.62 -0.13
N VAL A 182 21.59 -18.15 -1.37
CA VAL A 182 20.43 -17.45 -1.95
C VAL A 182 19.23 -18.39 -2.01
N ASN A 183 18.12 -18.00 -1.38
CA ASN A 183 16.84 -18.68 -1.59
C ASN A 183 16.21 -18.21 -2.90
N THR A 184 16.22 -19.10 -3.89
CA THR A 184 15.80 -18.78 -5.26
C THR A 184 14.31 -18.99 -5.50
N ASN A 185 13.57 -19.54 -4.52
CA ASN A 185 12.15 -19.90 -4.66
C ASN A 185 11.87 -20.77 -5.92
N GLY A 186 12.83 -21.60 -6.33
CA GLY A 186 12.72 -22.46 -7.52
C GLY A 186 12.91 -21.73 -8.86
N ILE A 187 13.27 -20.45 -8.85
CA ILE A 187 13.48 -19.66 -10.07
C ILE A 187 14.76 -20.11 -10.77
N ASN A 188 14.67 -20.33 -12.08
CA ASN A 188 15.82 -20.70 -12.92
C ASN A 188 16.63 -19.46 -13.31
N TRP A 189 17.71 -19.20 -12.57
CA TRP A 189 18.59 -18.05 -12.78
C TRP A 189 20.01 -18.45 -13.18
N ILE A 190 20.74 -17.48 -13.72
CA ILE A 190 22.13 -17.62 -14.17
C ILE A 190 22.90 -16.34 -13.86
N VAL A 191 24.19 -16.46 -13.61
CA VAL A 191 25.11 -15.32 -13.71
C VAL A 191 25.24 -14.97 -15.20
N SER A 192 24.56 -13.92 -15.65
CA SER A 192 24.61 -13.50 -17.05
C SER A 192 25.96 -12.90 -17.40
N GLU A 193 26.53 -12.10 -16.50
CA GLU A 193 27.86 -11.52 -16.66
C GLU A 193 28.62 -11.50 -15.32
N ALA A 194 29.90 -11.85 -15.36
CA ALA A 194 30.86 -11.76 -14.26
C ALA A 194 32.24 -11.33 -14.80
N TYR A 195 33.30 -11.43 -13.98
CA TYR A 195 34.65 -11.15 -14.45
C TYR A 195 35.20 -12.29 -15.34
N PRO A 196 35.97 -12.00 -16.39
CA PRO A 196 36.19 -10.67 -16.96
C PRO A 196 34.94 -10.18 -17.71
N PRO A 197 34.66 -8.85 -17.67
CA PRO A 197 33.45 -8.30 -18.28
C PRO A 197 33.49 -8.45 -19.79
N ALA A 198 32.34 -8.73 -20.39
CA ALA A 198 32.21 -8.90 -21.84
C ALA A 198 32.12 -7.56 -22.57
N SER A 199 31.69 -6.50 -21.88
CA SER A 199 31.45 -5.19 -22.46
C SER A 199 31.84 -4.05 -21.50
N GLN A 200 31.61 -2.80 -21.93
CA GLN A 200 31.86 -1.65 -21.08
C GLN A 200 30.75 -1.48 -20.05
N HIS A 201 31.13 -1.32 -18.79
CA HIS A 201 30.20 -1.15 -17.67
C HIS A 201 30.39 0.17 -16.96
N GLN A 202 29.27 0.74 -16.47
CA GLN A 202 29.28 1.93 -15.63
C GLN A 202 29.91 1.63 -14.26
N SER A 203 29.54 0.51 -13.65
CA SER A 203 30.04 0.03 -12.36
C SER A 203 31.43 -0.61 -12.51
N LYS A 204 32.47 -0.09 -11.84
CA LYS A 204 33.83 -0.63 -11.98
C LYS A 204 34.05 -1.97 -11.26
N CYS A 205 33.10 -2.41 -10.43
CA CYS A 205 33.12 -3.72 -9.77
C CYS A 205 33.17 -4.91 -10.76
N HIS A 206 32.65 -4.74 -11.97
CA HIS A 206 32.69 -5.77 -13.02
C HIS A 206 34.14 -6.05 -13.47
N TYR A 207 35.00 -5.04 -13.37
CA TYR A 207 36.41 -5.13 -13.75
C TYR A 207 37.31 -5.72 -12.65
N ASN A 208 36.78 -6.02 -11.47
CA ASN A 208 37.57 -6.66 -10.41
C ASN A 208 36.85 -7.83 -9.71
N GLY A 209 35.72 -8.28 -10.28
CA GLY A 209 34.95 -9.44 -9.79
C GLY A 209 34.16 -9.20 -8.51
N MET A 210 33.96 -7.94 -8.10
CA MET A 210 33.22 -7.57 -6.88
C MET A 210 31.70 -7.38 -7.11
N CYS A 211 31.22 -7.65 -8.31
CA CYS A 211 29.80 -7.71 -8.64
C CYS A 211 29.57 -8.68 -9.80
N ALA A 212 28.30 -8.96 -10.06
CA ALA A 212 27.88 -9.73 -11.22
C ALA A 212 26.45 -9.37 -11.61
N ASP A 213 26.13 -9.67 -12.86
CA ASP A 213 24.78 -9.52 -13.40
C ASP A 213 24.08 -10.87 -13.37
N ILE A 214 22.84 -10.88 -12.89
CA ILE A 214 22.02 -12.07 -12.73
C ILE A 214 20.85 -12.01 -13.70
N GLY A 215 20.79 -12.97 -14.61
CA GLY A 215 19.69 -13.17 -15.53
C GLY A 215 18.72 -14.25 -15.06
N ILE A 216 17.48 -14.19 -15.54
CA ILE A 216 16.48 -15.25 -15.40
C ILE A 216 16.36 -15.97 -16.74
N ARG A 217 16.54 -17.30 -16.77
CA ARG A 217 16.61 -18.09 -18.01
C ARG A 217 15.25 -18.33 -18.67
N SER A 218 14.20 -18.45 -17.87
CA SER A 218 12.82 -18.64 -18.32
C SER A 218 11.88 -17.92 -17.34
N ASP A 219 10.82 -17.30 -17.84
CA ASP A 219 9.78 -16.67 -17.02
C ASP A 219 10.22 -15.44 -16.20
N ALA A 220 10.88 -14.49 -16.85
CA ALA A 220 11.26 -13.18 -16.28
C ALA A 220 10.04 -12.26 -16.04
N THR A 221 9.03 -12.75 -15.32
CA THR A 221 7.89 -11.94 -14.87
C THR A 221 8.29 -11.06 -13.70
N CYS A 222 7.62 -9.92 -13.52
CA CYS A 222 7.93 -9.01 -12.41
C CYS A 222 7.74 -9.62 -11.02
N GLU A 223 6.85 -10.61 -10.90
CA GLU A 223 6.69 -11.40 -9.68
C GLU A 223 7.96 -12.22 -9.38
N ASN A 224 8.51 -12.92 -10.39
CA ASN A 224 9.72 -13.72 -10.24
C ASN A 224 10.95 -12.83 -10.00
N VAL A 225 11.06 -11.70 -10.69
CA VAL A 225 12.11 -10.70 -10.44
C VAL A 225 12.08 -10.26 -8.97
N THR A 226 10.90 -9.91 -8.44
CA THR A 226 10.75 -9.48 -7.04
C THR A 226 11.11 -10.58 -6.04
N LYS A 227 10.68 -11.83 -6.27
CA LYS A 227 11.04 -12.98 -5.43
C LYS A 227 12.54 -13.25 -5.44
N LEU A 228 13.19 -13.11 -6.60
CA LEU A 228 14.63 -13.31 -6.73
C LEU A 228 15.40 -12.21 -6.01
N ILE A 229 15.01 -10.94 -6.18
CA ILE A 229 15.58 -9.80 -5.42
C ILE A 229 15.48 -10.06 -3.92
N ALA A 230 14.34 -10.52 -3.41
CA ALA A 230 14.17 -10.84 -2.00
C ALA A 230 15.11 -11.96 -1.53
N GLY A 231 15.34 -12.97 -2.38
CA GLY A 231 16.31 -14.04 -2.13
C GLY A 231 17.75 -13.54 -1.99
N PHE A 232 18.19 -12.68 -2.91
CA PHE A 232 19.52 -12.09 -2.88
C PHE A 232 19.70 -11.11 -1.71
N ASN A 233 18.72 -10.25 -1.44
CA ASN A 233 18.72 -9.38 -0.27
C ASN A 233 18.77 -10.20 1.04
N GLY A 234 18.03 -11.30 1.11
CA GLY A 234 18.06 -12.22 2.27
C GLY A 234 19.41 -12.91 2.48
N ALA A 235 20.18 -13.12 1.41
CA ALA A 235 21.56 -13.60 1.47
C ALA A 235 22.59 -12.49 1.77
N GLY A 236 22.14 -11.24 1.94
CA GLY A 236 22.97 -10.10 2.28
C GLY A 236 23.72 -9.51 1.09
N PHE A 237 23.14 -9.59 -0.12
CA PHE A 237 23.58 -8.83 -1.29
C PHE A 237 22.88 -7.47 -1.33
N LYS A 238 23.59 -6.47 -1.86
CA LYS A 238 22.96 -5.27 -2.42
C LYS A 238 22.53 -5.59 -3.83
N VAL A 239 21.25 -5.39 -4.12
CA VAL A 239 20.66 -5.73 -5.42
C VAL A 239 20.13 -4.46 -6.06
N LEU A 240 20.64 -4.15 -7.23
CA LEU A 240 20.08 -3.16 -8.11
C LEU A 240 19.21 -3.88 -9.15
N ASN A 241 17.94 -3.46 -9.25
CA ASN A 241 17.02 -3.98 -10.23
C ASN A 241 17.17 -3.24 -11.58
N GLU A 242 17.73 -3.88 -12.59
CA GLU A 242 17.82 -3.34 -13.96
C GLU A 242 16.74 -3.89 -14.90
N PHE A 243 15.70 -4.55 -14.38
CA PHE A 243 14.51 -4.90 -15.16
C PHE A 243 13.58 -3.67 -15.28
N GLN A 244 13.81 -2.82 -16.29
CA GLN A 244 12.99 -1.62 -16.54
C GLN A 244 11.49 -1.89 -16.62
N GLY A 245 11.07 -3.01 -17.22
CA GLY A 245 9.66 -3.41 -17.29
C GLY A 245 9.03 -3.82 -15.95
N CYS A 246 9.83 -3.89 -14.88
CA CYS A 246 9.44 -4.34 -13.55
C CYS A 246 9.83 -3.32 -12.46
N GLY A 247 9.77 -2.03 -12.78
CA GLY A 247 10.10 -0.95 -11.83
C GLY A 247 11.58 -0.89 -11.47
N GLY A 248 12.43 -1.43 -12.34
CA GLY A 248 13.88 -1.26 -12.30
C GLY A 248 14.34 -0.03 -13.08
N ILE A 249 15.63 0.25 -13.00
CA ILE A 249 16.28 1.34 -13.71
C ILE A 249 17.03 0.82 -14.94
N GLY A 250 17.55 1.69 -15.79
CA GLY A 250 18.51 1.27 -16.81
C GLY A 250 19.71 2.21 -16.85
N THR A 251 20.84 1.64 -17.23
CA THR A 251 22.12 2.34 -17.34
C THR A 251 22.39 2.85 -18.75
N THR A 252 23.42 3.69 -18.87
CA THR A 252 23.91 4.20 -20.16
C THR A 252 24.47 3.08 -21.07
N TYR A 253 24.95 1.98 -20.48
CA TYR A 253 25.69 0.93 -21.19
C TYR A 253 25.01 -0.45 -21.19
N ALA A 254 23.95 -0.65 -20.41
CA ALA A 254 23.22 -1.90 -20.37
C ALA A 254 21.82 -1.77 -20.97
N THR A 255 21.37 -2.83 -21.65
CA THR A 255 20.04 -2.92 -22.26
C THR A 255 18.94 -3.26 -21.24
N GLY A 256 19.27 -3.30 -19.94
CA GLY A 256 18.42 -3.80 -18.87
C GLY A 256 18.22 -5.32 -18.91
N GLY A 257 17.26 -5.83 -18.12
CA GLY A 257 16.83 -7.23 -18.15
C GLY A 257 17.65 -8.20 -17.29
N HIS A 258 18.35 -7.69 -16.28
CA HIS A 258 19.11 -8.45 -15.31
C HIS A 258 19.07 -7.76 -13.93
N LEU A 259 19.57 -8.42 -12.89
CA LEU A 259 19.83 -7.82 -11.58
C LEU A 259 21.33 -7.62 -11.43
N HIS A 260 21.75 -6.43 -11.06
CA HIS A 260 23.14 -6.18 -10.69
C HIS A 260 23.32 -6.44 -9.20
N ILE A 261 24.21 -7.36 -8.83
CA ILE A 261 24.45 -7.75 -7.42
C ILE A 261 25.84 -7.37 -6.96
N SER A 262 25.95 -6.88 -5.73
CA SER A 262 27.22 -6.56 -5.08
C SER A 262 27.16 -6.82 -3.57
N LEU A 263 28.30 -6.73 -2.89
CA LEU A 263 28.41 -6.83 -1.43
C LEU A 263 28.55 -5.46 -0.75
#